data_AF-A0A0F4JMN9-F1
#
_entry.id   AF-A0A0F4JMN9-F1
#
_cell.length_a   1.000
_cell.length_b   1.000
_cell.length_c   1.000
_cell.angle_alpha   90.00
_cell.angle_beta   90.00
_cell.angle_gamma   90.00
#
_symmetry.space_group_name_H-M   'P 1'
#
loop_
_entity.id
_entity.type
_entity.pdbx_description
1 polymer ?
#
loop_
_entity_poly.entity_id
_entity_poly.type
_entity_poly.pdbx_seq_one_letter_code
_entity_poly.pdbx_strand_id
1 'polypeptide(L)'
;MGGPGELHDNDNSNDDSGDDALAARCGAMTPDQRRHTALLALWRLRAPLLALGTDPGWGIHRTAVERVFEAMLSAPGAVAWAEATAGLAPFLADPPEGEPAGTVAEVQLEVLAEVTAWRPSGDPGPEATERIVRLPRDLSRSLDQATGESLWDHPARRAHAWYLAAPPTGGTGYHTARNLSVETACHDLVATLPPGAPLPGTPAGEEALALCEAFSAELAATLAWHENLGR
;
A
#
# COMPACT_ATOMS: atom_id res chain seq x y z
N MET A 1 23.78 32.53 -13.68
CA MET A 1 22.31 32.54 -13.63
C MET A 1 21.81 31.66 -14.76
N GLY A 2 21.57 30.37 -14.48
CA GLY A 2 20.93 29.43 -15.39
C GLY A 2 19.63 28.99 -14.74
N GLY A 3 18.51 29.10 -15.46
CA GLY A 3 17.19 28.75 -14.96
C GLY A 3 17.03 27.24 -14.74
N PRO A 4 16.17 26.82 -13.81
CA PRO A 4 15.92 25.41 -13.54
C PRO A 4 15.21 24.77 -14.73
N GLY A 5 15.72 23.60 -15.13
CA GLY A 5 15.14 22.78 -16.18
C GLY A 5 13.80 22.21 -15.73
N GLU A 6 12.77 22.49 -16.51
CA GLU A 6 11.49 21.80 -16.49
C GLU A 6 11.73 20.33 -16.87
N LEU A 7 11.46 19.44 -15.91
CA LEU A 7 11.39 18.00 -16.16
C LEU A 7 10.19 17.75 -17.07
N HIS A 8 10.45 16.99 -18.13
CA HIS A 8 9.52 16.64 -19.18
C HIS A 8 8.16 16.16 -18.66
N ASP A 9 7.11 16.88 -19.05
CA ASP A 9 5.74 16.36 -19.19
C ASP A 9 5.77 15.19 -20.20
N ASN A 10 5.96 13.98 -19.69
CA ASN A 10 5.68 12.78 -20.46
C ASN A 10 4.18 12.51 -20.39
N ASP A 11 3.52 12.88 -21.49
CA ASP A 11 2.13 12.61 -21.86
C ASP A 11 1.74 11.14 -21.57
N ASN A 12 1.03 10.92 -20.46
CA ASN A 12 0.52 9.62 -20.01
C ASN A 12 -1.00 9.54 -20.17
N SER A 13 -1.52 9.91 -21.35
CA SER A 13 -2.94 10.01 -21.67
C SER A 13 -3.71 8.68 -21.79
N ASN A 14 -3.23 7.59 -21.18
CA ASN A 14 -3.90 6.28 -21.17
C ASN A 14 -4.32 5.77 -19.77
N ASP A 15 -4.00 6.48 -18.68
CA ASP A 15 -4.31 6.03 -17.30
C ASP A 15 -5.63 6.61 -16.73
N ASP A 16 -6.16 7.69 -17.32
CA ASP A 16 -7.38 8.39 -16.83
C ASP A 16 -8.59 7.46 -16.71
N SER A 17 -8.71 6.46 -17.60
CA SER A 17 -9.84 5.52 -17.58
C SER A 17 -9.84 4.57 -16.37
N GLY A 18 -8.65 4.24 -15.83
CA GLY A 18 -8.51 3.40 -14.65
C GLY A 18 -8.81 4.17 -13.37
N ASP A 19 -8.49 5.46 -13.35
CA ASP A 19 -8.73 6.37 -12.25
C ASP A 19 -10.20 6.75 -12.14
N ASP A 20 -10.85 7.10 -13.25
CA ASP A 20 -12.29 7.37 -13.28
C ASP A 20 -13.11 6.16 -12.79
N ALA A 21 -12.70 4.94 -13.18
CA ALA A 21 -13.36 3.72 -12.76
C ALA A 21 -13.18 3.43 -11.25
N LEU A 22 -12.00 3.73 -10.69
CA LEU A 22 -11.75 3.59 -9.26
C LEU A 22 -12.55 4.63 -8.46
N ALA A 23 -12.53 5.90 -8.89
CA ALA A 23 -13.27 6.98 -8.28
C ALA A 23 -14.78 6.67 -8.24
N ALA A 24 -15.35 6.26 -9.37
CA ALA A 24 -16.75 5.86 -9.46
C ALA A 24 -17.09 4.69 -8.52
N ARG A 25 -16.20 3.70 -8.41
CA ARG A 25 -16.36 2.56 -7.51
C ARG A 25 -16.34 3.00 -6.04
N CYS A 26 -15.37 3.81 -5.63
CA CYS A 26 -15.27 4.34 -4.27
C CYS A 26 -16.48 5.22 -3.91
N GLY A 27 -17.03 5.97 -4.88
CA GLY A 27 -18.26 6.73 -4.73
C GLY A 27 -19.51 5.87 -4.50
N ALA A 28 -19.56 4.67 -5.09
CA ALA A 28 -20.68 3.74 -4.95
C ALA A 28 -20.65 2.89 -3.67
N MET A 29 -19.49 2.77 -3.00
CA MET A 29 -19.33 1.99 -1.77
C MET A 29 -20.12 2.58 -0.60
N THR A 30 -20.52 1.74 0.35
CA THR A 30 -21.00 2.20 1.66
C THR A 30 -19.83 2.72 2.51
N PRO A 31 -20.10 3.52 3.56
CA PRO A 31 -19.09 3.93 4.54
C PRO A 31 -18.23 2.78 5.09
N ASP A 32 -18.86 1.66 5.46
CA ASP A 32 -18.16 0.48 5.98
C ASP A 32 -17.29 -0.18 4.91
N GLN A 33 -17.80 -0.30 3.68
CA GLN A 33 -17.05 -0.86 2.56
C GLN A 33 -15.82 -0.01 2.22
N ARG A 34 -15.96 1.32 2.21
CA ARG A 34 -14.83 2.24 2.02
C ARG A 34 -13.77 2.07 3.08
N ARG A 35 -14.20 2.03 4.34
CA ARG A 35 -13.30 1.81 5.47
C ARG A 35 -12.55 0.48 5.38
N HIS A 36 -13.25 -0.62 5.12
CA HIS A 36 -12.62 -1.94 4.96
C HIS A 36 -11.67 -1.99 3.77
N THR A 37 -12.08 -1.39 2.65
CA THR A 37 -11.26 -1.32 1.43
C THR A 37 -9.98 -0.53 1.66
N ALA A 38 -10.07 0.66 2.27
CA ALA A 38 -8.92 1.48 2.59
C ALA A 38 -7.99 0.78 3.60
N LEU A 39 -8.55 0.06 4.57
CA LEU A 39 -7.78 -0.76 5.52
C LEU A 39 -6.97 -1.84 4.79
N LEU A 40 -7.61 -2.62 3.93
CA LEU A 40 -6.96 -3.70 3.16
C LEU A 40 -5.93 -3.17 2.18
N ALA A 41 -6.13 -1.97 1.62
CA ALA A 41 -5.13 -1.28 0.82
C ALA A 41 -3.86 -0.97 1.63
N LEU A 42 -3.99 -0.43 2.85
CA LEU A 42 -2.83 -0.21 3.72
C LEU A 42 -2.23 -1.53 4.22
N TRP A 43 -3.06 -2.54 4.48
CA TRP A 43 -2.60 -3.87 4.92
C TRP A 43 -1.70 -4.55 3.89
N ARG A 44 -1.98 -4.37 2.59
CA ARG A 44 -1.10 -4.81 1.49
C ARG A 44 0.30 -4.22 1.55
N LEU A 45 0.49 -3.12 2.26
CA LEU A 45 1.77 -2.40 2.37
C LEU A 45 2.41 -2.53 3.76
N ARG A 46 1.88 -3.42 4.61
CA ARG A 46 2.34 -3.60 6.00
C ARG A 46 3.72 -4.25 6.11
N ALA A 47 4.02 -5.28 5.33
CA ALA A 47 5.25 -6.04 5.46
C ALA A 47 6.52 -5.22 5.15
N PRO A 48 6.56 -4.30 4.17
CA PRO A 48 7.69 -3.38 4.01
C PRO A 48 8.06 -2.65 5.30
N LEU A 49 7.08 -2.24 6.12
CA LEU A 49 7.34 -1.55 7.40
C LEU A 49 7.84 -2.50 8.50
N LEU A 50 7.39 -3.76 8.51
CA LEU A 50 7.66 -4.71 9.61
C LEU A 50 8.86 -5.64 9.36
N ALA A 51 9.02 -6.11 8.12
CA ALA A 51 10.02 -7.10 7.74
C ALA A 51 11.38 -6.46 7.42
N LEU A 52 11.37 -5.30 6.75
CA LEU A 52 12.60 -4.57 6.42
C LEU A 52 13.04 -3.66 7.58
N GLY A 53 12.09 -3.29 8.44
CA GLY A 53 12.30 -2.31 9.50
C GLY A 53 12.37 -0.89 8.93
N THR A 54 11.96 0.08 9.73
CA THR A 54 12.12 1.50 9.38
C THR A 54 13.52 1.98 9.71
N ASP A 55 13.95 3.09 9.10
CA ASP A 55 15.22 3.72 9.44
C ASP A 55 15.28 4.02 10.96
N PRO A 56 16.34 3.59 11.68
CA PRO A 56 16.48 3.84 13.11
C PRO A 56 16.44 5.33 13.48
N GLY A 57 16.91 6.20 12.58
CA GLY A 57 16.89 7.65 12.74
C GLY A 57 15.49 8.25 12.78
N TRP A 58 14.47 7.55 12.27
CA TRP A 58 13.07 7.99 12.36
C TRP A 58 12.47 7.71 13.75
N GLY A 59 13.14 6.95 14.60
CA GLY A 59 12.67 6.64 15.95
C GLY A 59 11.39 5.78 15.99
N ILE A 60 10.98 5.19 14.86
CA ILE A 60 9.80 4.32 14.77
C ILE A 60 10.21 2.91 15.16
N HIS A 61 9.59 2.40 16.24
CA HIS A 61 9.75 1.00 16.62
C HIS A 61 8.76 0.11 15.87
N ARG A 62 9.21 -1.09 15.49
CA ARG A 62 8.36 -2.12 14.87
C ARG A 62 7.05 -2.37 15.64
N THR A 63 7.13 -2.42 16.97
CA THR A 63 5.96 -2.63 17.84
C THR A 63 4.95 -1.48 17.77
N ALA A 64 5.39 -0.25 17.48
CA ALA A 64 4.48 0.87 17.24
C ALA A 64 3.69 0.66 15.94
N VAL A 65 4.37 0.24 14.87
CA VAL A 65 3.72 -0.08 13.59
C VAL A 65 2.72 -1.23 13.77
N GLU A 66 3.10 -2.32 14.45
CA GLU A 66 2.21 -3.45 14.74
C GLU A 66 0.94 -3.00 15.46
N ARG A 67 1.08 -2.19 16.51
CA ARG A 67 -0.04 -1.64 17.28
C ARG A 67 -0.96 -0.76 16.45
N VAL A 68 -0.42 0.04 15.54
CA VAL A 68 -1.24 0.90 14.68
C VAL A 68 -2.09 0.05 13.74
N PHE A 69 -1.51 -0.97 13.09
CA PHE A 69 -2.28 -1.87 12.23
C PHE A 69 -3.35 -2.66 13.02
N GLU A 70 -3.02 -3.16 14.21
CA GLU A 70 -3.98 -3.80 15.12
C GLU A 70 -5.12 -2.85 15.54
N ALA A 71 -4.78 -1.58 15.80
CA ALA A 71 -5.75 -0.55 16.07
C ALA A 71 -6.65 -0.33 14.86
N MET A 72 -6.13 -0.21 13.64
CA MET A 72 -6.98 -0.01 12.46
C MET A 72 -8.01 -1.14 12.26
N LEU A 73 -7.64 -2.40 12.55
CA LEU A 73 -8.54 -3.56 12.52
C LEU A 73 -9.66 -3.50 13.56
N SER A 74 -9.32 -3.08 14.78
CA SER A 74 -10.23 -3.13 15.93
C SER A 74 -11.22 -1.97 16.00
N ALA A 75 -11.13 -0.98 15.10
CA ALA A 75 -12.01 0.19 15.10
C ALA A 75 -12.07 0.98 16.43
N PRO A 76 -10.92 1.28 17.07
CA PRO A 76 -10.91 1.89 18.38
C PRO A 76 -11.54 3.28 18.33
N GLY A 77 -12.06 3.72 19.47
CA GLY A 77 -12.35 5.14 19.66
C GLY A 77 -11.07 5.99 19.56
N ALA A 78 -11.23 7.31 19.43
CA ALA A 78 -10.14 8.25 19.23
C ALA A 78 -9.02 8.17 20.28
N VAL A 79 -9.35 7.87 21.54
CA VAL A 79 -8.36 7.74 22.63
C VAL A 79 -7.44 6.54 22.39
N ALA A 80 -7.99 5.36 22.12
CA ALA A 80 -7.20 4.16 21.88
C ALA A 80 -6.42 4.23 20.56
N TRP A 81 -6.92 4.97 19.56
CA TRP A 81 -6.13 5.31 18.36
C TRP A 81 -4.92 6.18 18.70
N ALA A 82 -5.12 7.26 19.46
CA ALA A 82 -4.04 8.15 19.87
C ALA A 82 -2.95 7.41 20.65
N GLU A 83 -3.34 6.46 21.51
CA GLU A 83 -2.41 5.58 22.23
C GLU A 83 -1.64 4.65 21.27
N ALA A 84 -2.32 4.07 20.27
CA ALA A 84 -1.67 3.21 19.29
C ALA A 84 -0.67 3.98 18.42
N THR A 85 -1.00 5.22 18.02
CA THR A 85 -0.15 6.07 17.19
C THR A 85 0.92 6.84 17.97
N ALA A 86 0.90 6.83 19.31
CA ALA A 86 1.85 7.56 20.14
C ALA A 86 3.31 7.19 19.83
N GLY A 87 3.56 5.92 19.46
CA GLY A 87 4.89 5.46 19.05
C GLY A 87 5.37 5.98 17.69
N LEU A 88 4.49 6.59 16.88
CA LEU A 88 4.82 7.28 15.63
C LEU A 88 4.99 8.80 15.83
N ALA A 89 4.65 9.33 17.00
CA ALA A 89 4.69 10.77 17.27
C ALA A 89 6.08 11.43 17.08
N PRO A 90 7.21 10.79 17.42
CA PRO A 90 8.54 11.38 17.16
C PRO A 90 8.77 11.68 15.68
N PHE A 91 8.41 10.74 14.81
CA PHE A 91 8.50 10.88 13.36
C PHE A 91 7.58 11.99 12.82
N LEU A 92 6.39 12.15 13.39
CA LEU A 92 5.45 13.21 13.00
C LEU A 92 5.87 14.61 13.47
N ALA A 93 6.57 14.69 14.60
CA ALA A 93 7.00 15.95 15.19
C ALA A 93 8.23 16.53 14.48
N ASP A 94 9.10 15.67 13.98
CA ASP A 94 10.33 16.03 13.28
C ASP A 94 10.52 15.08 12.08
N PRO A 95 9.75 15.28 10.99
CA PRO A 95 9.87 14.45 9.81
C PRO A 95 11.30 14.59 9.24
N PRO A 96 11.89 13.51 8.71
CA PRO A 96 13.27 13.53 8.24
C PRO A 96 13.51 14.65 7.23
N GLU A 97 14.42 15.58 7.57
CA GLU A 97 14.87 16.66 6.68
C GLU A 97 15.87 16.10 5.65
N GLY A 98 15.38 15.29 4.69
CA GLY A 98 16.23 14.72 3.65
C GLY A 98 15.46 13.86 2.66
N GLU A 99 15.97 13.76 1.43
CA GLU A 99 15.45 12.80 0.46
C GLU A 99 15.67 11.37 0.99
N PRO A 100 14.68 10.47 0.86
CA PRO A 100 14.78 9.13 1.44
C PRO A 100 15.94 8.38 0.78
N ALA A 101 16.71 7.63 1.58
CA ALA A 101 17.85 6.89 1.08
C ALA A 101 17.41 5.60 0.36
N GLY A 102 16.89 5.74 -0.86
CA GLY A 102 16.52 4.64 -1.74
C GLY A 102 15.06 4.19 -1.64
N THR A 103 14.67 3.30 -2.55
CA THR A 103 13.28 2.92 -2.82
C THR A 103 12.54 2.32 -1.62
N VAL A 104 13.24 1.63 -0.71
CA VAL A 104 12.61 1.10 0.51
C VAL A 104 12.15 2.22 1.42
N ALA A 105 13.02 3.21 1.66
CA ALA A 105 12.70 4.34 2.51
C ALA A 105 11.55 5.18 1.90
N GLU A 106 11.57 5.42 0.58
CA GLU A 106 10.49 6.10 -0.14
C GLU A 106 9.14 5.40 0.07
N VAL A 107 9.08 4.09 -0.20
CA VAL A 107 7.86 3.30 0.00
C VAL A 107 7.36 3.36 1.45
N GLN A 108 8.26 3.22 2.41
CA GLN A 108 7.88 3.25 3.83
C GLN A 108 7.30 4.61 4.25
N LEU A 109 7.87 5.72 3.76
CA LEU A 109 7.38 7.06 4.08
C LEU A 109 5.99 7.32 3.50
N GLU A 110 5.74 6.93 2.25
CA GLU A 110 4.43 7.05 1.62
C GLU A 110 3.35 6.26 2.38
N VAL A 111 3.69 5.05 2.82
CA VAL A 111 2.77 4.22 3.63
C VAL A 111 2.54 4.84 5.01
N LEU A 112 3.59 5.32 5.68
CA LEU A 112 3.49 5.97 6.99
C LEU A 112 2.66 7.26 6.92
N ALA A 113 2.76 8.03 5.84
CA ALA A 113 1.94 9.22 5.61
C ALA A 113 0.44 8.87 5.58
N GLU A 114 0.03 7.85 4.83
CA GLU A 114 -1.39 7.45 4.78
C GLU A 114 -1.85 6.76 6.09
N VAL A 115 -0.99 5.97 6.73
CA VAL A 115 -1.29 5.36 8.04
C VAL A 115 -1.51 6.44 9.11
N THR A 116 -0.73 7.51 9.10
CA THR A 116 -0.87 8.60 10.08
C THR A 116 -2.04 9.53 9.76
N ALA A 117 -2.41 9.66 8.48
CA ALA A 117 -3.63 10.34 8.06
C ALA A 117 -4.92 9.54 8.37
N TRP A 118 -4.80 8.26 8.72
CA TRP A 118 -5.95 7.40 9.03
C TRP A 118 -6.76 7.94 10.20
N ARG A 119 -8.09 7.96 10.03
CA ARG A 119 -9.04 8.40 11.05
C ARG A 119 -9.79 7.20 11.60
N PRO A 120 -9.70 6.92 12.91
CA PRO A 120 -10.31 5.73 13.52
C PRO A 120 -11.83 5.81 13.59
N SER A 121 -12.38 7.03 13.62
CA SER A 121 -13.77 7.30 13.99
C SER A 121 -14.74 7.44 12.82
N GLY A 122 -14.37 7.06 11.60
CA GLY A 122 -15.29 7.25 10.49
C GLY A 122 -14.89 6.67 9.14
N ASP A 123 -15.86 6.85 8.23
CA ASP A 123 -15.68 6.74 6.80
C ASP A 123 -14.58 7.69 6.33
N PRO A 124 -13.51 7.20 5.66
CA PRO A 124 -12.52 8.09 5.05
C PRO A 124 -13.13 8.99 3.96
N GLY A 125 -14.30 8.63 3.42
CA GLY A 125 -14.90 9.28 2.27
C GLY A 125 -14.34 8.72 0.95
N PRO A 126 -15.02 8.95 -0.18
CA PRO A 126 -14.66 8.35 -1.46
C PRO A 126 -13.28 8.77 -1.95
N GLU A 127 -12.95 10.06 -1.92
CA GLU A 127 -11.66 10.60 -2.39
C GLU A 127 -10.47 10.07 -1.58
N ALA A 128 -10.59 10.02 -0.25
CA ALA A 128 -9.52 9.47 0.58
C ALA A 128 -9.41 7.94 0.41
N THR A 129 -10.53 7.23 0.22
CA THR A 129 -10.50 5.79 -0.09
C THR A 129 -9.77 5.54 -1.41
N GLU A 130 -10.12 6.28 -2.45
CA GLU A 130 -9.49 6.20 -3.77
C GLU A 130 -7.99 6.43 -3.66
N ARG A 131 -7.57 7.52 -3.01
CA ARG A 131 -6.14 7.82 -2.80
C ARG A 131 -5.41 6.68 -2.10
N ILE A 132 -5.96 6.16 -1.01
CA ILE A 132 -5.37 5.05 -0.25
C ILE A 132 -5.31 3.75 -1.09
N VAL A 133 -6.33 3.48 -1.92
CA VAL A 133 -6.35 2.31 -2.82
C VAL A 133 -5.38 2.47 -3.98
N ARG A 134 -5.18 3.70 -4.48
CA ARG A 134 -4.23 4.01 -5.55
C ARG A 134 -2.79 3.81 -5.08
N LEU A 135 -2.46 4.12 -3.83
CA LEU A 135 -1.10 3.98 -3.30
C LEU A 135 -0.46 2.59 -3.59
N PRO A 136 -1.07 1.43 -3.24
CA PRO A 136 -0.54 0.13 -3.63
C PRO A 136 -0.35 -0.08 -5.13
N ARG A 137 -1.20 0.53 -5.97
CA ARG A 137 -1.09 0.44 -7.44
C ARG A 137 0.15 1.18 -7.93
N ASP A 138 0.32 2.42 -7.48
CA ASP A 138 1.44 3.28 -7.88
C ASP A 138 2.77 2.68 -7.44
N LEU A 139 2.86 2.21 -6.19
CA LEU A 139 4.04 1.53 -5.68
C LEU A 139 4.35 0.24 -6.47
N SER A 140 3.33 -0.52 -6.84
CA SER A 140 3.51 -1.72 -7.66
C SER A 140 4.01 -1.40 -9.06
N ARG A 141 3.50 -0.32 -9.68
CA ARG A 141 3.94 0.16 -11.00
C ARG A 141 5.40 0.61 -10.95
N SER A 142 5.76 1.42 -9.95
CA SER A 142 7.15 1.86 -9.74
C SER A 142 8.10 0.69 -9.51
N LEU A 143 7.68 -0.33 -8.75
CA LEU A 143 8.50 -1.50 -8.50
C LEU A 143 8.68 -2.39 -9.74
N ASP A 144 7.64 -2.52 -10.57
CA ASP A 144 7.74 -3.21 -11.85
C ASP A 144 8.70 -2.49 -12.80
N GLN A 145 8.62 -1.15 -12.86
CA GLN A 145 9.55 -0.34 -13.65
C GLN A 145 10.99 -0.52 -13.15
N ALA A 146 11.25 -0.35 -11.85
CA ALA A 146 12.57 -0.53 -11.27
C ALA A 146 13.13 -1.94 -11.52
N THR A 147 12.29 -2.97 -11.41
CA THR A 147 12.68 -4.36 -11.67
C THR A 147 12.97 -4.61 -13.16
N GLY A 148 12.22 -3.97 -14.06
CA GLY A 148 12.42 -4.06 -15.50
C GLY A 148 13.66 -3.32 -16.00
N GLU A 149 14.04 -2.22 -15.33
CA GLU A 149 15.23 -1.43 -15.64
C GLU A 149 16.51 -1.98 -14.98
N SER A 150 16.37 -2.90 -14.02
CA SER A 150 17.51 -3.51 -13.33
C SER A 150 18.42 -4.30 -14.29
N LEU A 151 19.73 -4.12 -14.13
CA LEU A 151 20.75 -4.90 -14.84
C LEU A 151 20.85 -6.35 -14.33
N TRP A 152 20.22 -6.65 -13.19
CA TRP A 152 20.28 -7.96 -12.54
C TRP A 152 18.94 -8.66 -12.60
N ASP A 153 18.98 -9.98 -12.77
CA ASP A 153 17.77 -10.80 -12.77
C ASP A 153 17.19 -10.94 -11.36
N HIS A 154 15.92 -10.61 -11.22
CA HIS A 154 15.17 -10.91 -10.00
C HIS A 154 15.14 -12.44 -9.76
N PRO A 155 15.41 -12.93 -8.53
CA PRO A 155 15.44 -14.37 -8.24
C PRO A 155 14.13 -15.11 -8.60
N ALA A 156 13.00 -14.42 -8.50
CA ALA A 156 11.68 -14.96 -8.83
C ALA A 156 11.21 -14.66 -10.27
N ARG A 157 12.09 -14.15 -11.17
CA ARG A 157 11.73 -13.76 -12.55
C ARG A 157 10.94 -14.84 -13.30
N ARG A 158 11.31 -16.12 -13.14
CA ARG A 158 10.61 -17.25 -13.79
C ARG A 158 9.18 -17.44 -13.25
N ALA A 159 9.01 -17.33 -11.94
CA ALA A 159 7.69 -17.40 -11.31
C ALA A 159 6.81 -16.22 -11.74
N HIS A 160 7.39 -15.01 -11.80
CA HIS A 160 6.69 -13.82 -12.29
C HIS A 160 6.23 -13.99 -13.74
N ALA A 161 7.11 -14.49 -14.61
CA ALA A 161 6.78 -14.75 -16.01
C ALA A 161 5.68 -15.81 -16.18
N TRP A 162 5.68 -16.85 -15.34
CA TRP A 162 4.61 -17.87 -15.34
C TRP A 162 3.27 -17.29 -14.90
N TYR A 163 3.26 -16.45 -13.86
CA TYR A 163 2.05 -15.76 -13.42
C TYR A 163 1.48 -14.88 -14.54
N LEU A 164 2.33 -14.10 -15.22
CA LEU A 164 1.93 -13.22 -16.32
C LEU A 164 1.52 -13.95 -17.61
N ALA A 165 1.86 -15.23 -17.75
CA ALA A 165 1.45 -16.05 -18.91
C ALA A 165 -0.03 -16.52 -18.83
N ALA A 166 -0.68 -16.33 -17.69
CA ALA A 166 -2.13 -16.56 -17.51
C ALA A 166 -2.96 -15.49 -18.27
N PRO A 167 -4.26 -15.71 -18.57
CA PRO A 167 -5.07 -14.79 -19.40
C PRO A 167 -5.10 -13.34 -18.87
N PRO A 168 -5.33 -12.35 -19.75
CA PRO A 168 -4.36 -11.30 -19.99
C PRO A 168 -4.44 -10.18 -18.95
N THR A 169 -3.40 -10.06 -18.16
CA THR A 169 -3.04 -8.83 -17.46
C THR A 169 -2.36 -7.94 -18.49
N GLY A 170 -3.15 -7.12 -19.21
CA GLY A 170 -2.73 -6.42 -20.42
C GLY A 170 -1.48 -5.56 -20.23
N GLY A 171 -0.32 -6.07 -20.67
CA GLY A 171 0.95 -5.33 -20.73
C GLY A 171 1.49 -4.83 -19.38
N THR A 172 0.86 -5.19 -18.26
CA THR A 172 1.27 -4.75 -16.92
C THR A 172 2.39 -5.62 -16.37
N GLY A 173 3.25 -5.03 -15.53
CA GLY A 173 4.28 -5.78 -14.82
C GLY A 173 3.69 -6.71 -13.74
N TYR A 174 4.56 -7.54 -13.16
CA TYR A 174 4.15 -8.59 -12.22
C TYR A 174 3.46 -8.04 -10.98
N HIS A 175 4.06 -7.06 -10.30
CA HIS A 175 3.51 -6.52 -9.06
C HIS A 175 2.21 -5.77 -9.32
N THR A 176 2.10 -5.04 -10.43
CA THR A 176 0.88 -4.36 -10.85
C THR A 176 -0.25 -5.37 -11.08
N ALA A 177 0.02 -6.42 -11.86
CA ALA A 177 -0.94 -7.49 -12.12
C ALA A 177 -1.36 -8.22 -10.83
N ARG A 178 -0.40 -8.50 -9.94
CA ARG A 178 -0.65 -9.16 -8.66
C ARG A 178 -1.47 -8.28 -7.72
N ASN A 179 -1.14 -7.00 -7.60
CA ASN A 179 -1.87 -6.04 -6.78
C ASN A 179 -3.33 -5.89 -7.26
N LEU A 180 -3.57 -5.76 -8.57
CA LEU A 180 -4.92 -5.65 -9.12
C LEU A 180 -5.76 -6.92 -8.87
N SER A 181 -5.14 -8.09 -8.92
CA SER A 181 -5.80 -9.36 -8.58
C SER A 181 -6.21 -9.39 -7.11
N VAL A 182 -5.31 -9.03 -6.19
CA VAL A 182 -5.61 -8.97 -4.76
C VAL A 182 -6.65 -7.89 -4.46
N GLU A 183 -6.53 -6.72 -5.08
CA GLU A 183 -7.47 -5.61 -4.92
C GLU A 183 -8.89 -6.03 -5.32
N THR A 184 -9.04 -6.66 -6.49
CA THR A 184 -10.33 -7.15 -6.96
C THR A 184 -10.91 -8.16 -5.99
N ALA A 185 -10.12 -9.15 -5.55
CA ALA A 185 -10.57 -10.14 -4.58
C ALA A 185 -10.98 -9.51 -3.24
N CYS A 186 -10.20 -8.55 -2.73
CA CYS A 186 -10.53 -7.81 -1.51
C CYS A 186 -11.85 -7.03 -1.66
N HIS A 187 -12.06 -6.34 -2.79
CA HIS A 187 -13.32 -5.64 -3.05
C HIS A 187 -14.51 -6.60 -3.09
N ASP A 188 -14.36 -7.74 -3.75
CA ASP A 188 -15.41 -8.76 -3.83
C ASP A 188 -15.73 -9.33 -2.43
N LEU A 189 -14.71 -9.67 -1.64
CA LEU A 189 -14.88 -10.15 -0.26
C LEU A 189 -15.56 -9.11 0.63
N VAL A 190 -15.14 -7.84 0.56
CA VAL A 190 -15.77 -6.74 1.30
C VAL A 190 -17.23 -6.54 0.90
N ALA A 191 -17.57 -6.71 -0.39
CA ALA A 191 -18.95 -6.61 -0.85
C ALA A 191 -19.86 -7.73 -0.30
N THR A 192 -19.30 -8.88 0.10
CA THR A 192 -20.06 -9.97 0.72
C THR A 192 -20.32 -9.79 2.23
N LEU A 193 -19.64 -8.83 2.87
CA LEU A 193 -19.80 -8.61 4.31
C LEU A 193 -21.19 -8.04 4.63
N PRO A 194 -21.87 -8.55 5.68
CA PRO A 194 -23.09 -7.92 6.18
C PRO A 194 -22.84 -6.46 6.61
N PRO A 195 -23.81 -5.54 6.46
CA PRO A 195 -23.68 -4.18 6.94
C PRO A 195 -23.28 -4.12 8.43
N GLY A 196 -22.27 -3.32 8.77
CA GLY A 196 -21.74 -3.21 10.13
C GLY A 196 -20.95 -4.43 10.63
N ALA A 197 -20.77 -5.50 9.83
CA ALA A 197 -19.92 -6.61 10.22
C ALA A 197 -18.45 -6.18 10.23
N PRO A 198 -17.67 -6.52 11.28
CA PRO A 198 -16.24 -6.24 11.27
C PRO A 198 -15.52 -7.09 10.21
N LEU A 199 -14.40 -6.60 9.70
CA LEU A 199 -13.44 -7.41 8.94
C LEU A 199 -12.96 -8.63 9.76
N PRO A 200 -12.28 -8.45 10.92
CA PRO A 200 -11.77 -9.58 11.69
C PRO A 200 -12.90 -10.41 12.31
N GLY A 201 -12.68 -11.72 12.39
CA GLY A 201 -13.66 -12.67 12.93
C GLY A 201 -14.75 -13.10 11.94
N THR A 202 -14.61 -12.75 10.66
CA THR A 202 -15.43 -13.26 9.56
C THR A 202 -14.56 -14.04 8.57
N PRO A 203 -15.07 -15.13 7.95
CA PRO A 203 -14.28 -15.88 6.97
C PRO A 203 -13.80 -15.02 5.79
N ALA A 204 -14.67 -14.14 5.28
CA ALA A 204 -14.32 -13.26 4.17
C ALA A 204 -13.23 -12.23 4.55
N GLY A 205 -13.28 -11.70 5.77
CA GLY A 205 -12.26 -10.78 6.24
C GLY A 205 -10.93 -11.45 6.55
N GLU A 206 -10.94 -12.67 7.11
CA GLU A 206 -9.73 -13.47 7.31
C GLU A 206 -9.06 -13.82 5.97
N GLU A 207 -9.85 -14.21 4.96
CA GLU A 207 -9.35 -14.47 3.61
C GLU A 207 -8.75 -13.21 2.98
N ALA A 208 -9.44 -12.06 3.08
CA ALA A 208 -8.95 -10.80 2.53
C ALA A 208 -7.62 -10.38 3.18
N LEU A 209 -7.50 -10.49 4.50
CA LEU A 209 -6.27 -10.17 5.22
C LEU A 209 -5.11 -11.10 4.82
N ALA A 210 -5.38 -12.40 4.68
CA ALA A 210 -4.36 -13.36 4.24
C ALA A 210 -3.86 -13.08 2.82
N LEU A 211 -4.75 -12.70 1.89
CA LEU A 211 -4.37 -12.28 0.54
C LEU A 211 -3.48 -11.03 0.57
N CYS A 212 -3.84 -10.04 1.39
CA CYS A 212 -3.04 -8.84 1.58
C CYS A 212 -1.66 -9.14 2.17
N GLU A 213 -1.57 -10.02 3.16
CA GLU A 213 -0.30 -10.42 3.79
C GLU A 213 0.63 -11.16 2.83
N ALA A 214 0.09 -12.10 2.03
CA ALA A 214 0.85 -12.81 1.02
C ALA A 214 1.45 -11.83 -0.01
N PHE A 215 0.64 -10.90 -0.52
CA PHE A 215 1.14 -9.87 -1.43
C PHE A 215 2.15 -8.93 -0.77
N SER A 216 1.89 -8.51 0.47
CA SER A 216 2.80 -7.63 1.19
C SER A 216 4.17 -8.27 1.39
N ALA A 217 4.21 -9.57 1.70
CA ALA A 217 5.45 -10.32 1.81
C ALA A 217 6.21 -10.42 0.49
N GLU A 218 5.51 -10.64 -0.63
CA GLU A 218 6.11 -10.60 -1.98
C GLU A 218 6.72 -9.21 -2.27
N LEU A 219 6.01 -8.13 -1.95
CA LEU A 219 6.47 -6.75 -2.12
C LEU A 219 7.75 -6.48 -1.30
N ALA A 220 7.75 -6.86 -0.02
CA ALA A 220 8.89 -6.71 0.87
C ALA A 220 10.12 -7.50 0.37
N ALA A 221 9.92 -8.69 -0.19
CA ALA A 221 11.00 -9.51 -0.73
C ALA A 221 11.66 -8.86 -1.97
N THR A 222 10.86 -8.32 -2.89
CA THR A 222 11.39 -7.61 -4.06
C THR A 222 12.10 -6.31 -3.68
N LEU A 223 11.54 -5.56 -2.73
CA LEU A 223 12.16 -4.35 -2.18
C LEU A 223 13.52 -4.65 -1.51
N ALA A 224 13.58 -5.69 -0.69
CA ALA A 224 14.83 -6.15 -0.09
C ALA A 224 15.87 -6.56 -1.15
N TRP A 225 15.44 -7.21 -2.23
CA TRP A 225 16.33 -7.54 -3.33
C TRP A 225 16.93 -6.28 -3.96
N HIS A 226 16.09 -5.30 -4.30
CA HIS A 226 16.54 -4.02 -4.88
C HIS A 226 17.56 -3.30 -4.01
N GLU A 227 17.31 -3.21 -2.72
CA GLU A 227 18.22 -2.53 -1.79
C GLU A 227 19.59 -3.21 -1.69
N ASN A 228 19.64 -4.54 -1.89
CA ASN A 228 20.88 -5.30 -1.89
C ASN A 228 21.63 -5.27 -3.24
N LEU A 229 21.05 -4.74 -4.32
CA LEU A 229 21.77 -4.57 -5.59
C LEU A 229 22.82 -3.44 -5.53
N GLY A 230 22.66 -2.49 -4.61
CA GLY A 230 23.59 -1.38 -4.38
C GLY A 230 24.74 -1.69 -3.41
N ARG A 231 24.89 -2.94 -2.96
CA ARG A 231 25.95 -3.40 -2.04
C ARG A 231 26.83 -4.45 -2.70
#